data_AF-A0A975J0D6-F1
#
_entry.id   AF-A0A975J0D6-F1
#
_cell.length_a   1.000
_cell.length_b   1.000
_cell.length_c   1.000
_cell.angle_alpha   90.00
_cell.angle_beta   90.00
_cell.angle_gamma   90.00
#
_symmetry.space_group_name_H-M   'P 1'
#
loop_
_entity.id
_entity.type
_entity.pdbx_description
1 polymer ?
#
loop_
_entity_poly.entity_id
_entity_poly.type
_entity_poly.pdbx_seq_one_letter_code
_entity_poly.pdbx_strand_id
1 'polypeptide(L)'
;MPRILFLLSLLLIVAAILVRSWHGKRIIAGYGGRRIRVNAAGWQNLFGEEVKAPATESSAAECGRALREAALVQWERDNSAASRGREAARRFGLGVPPFTLVVVIFAWAVAKLPFFTGIAVVFAATALAVMFGLASIGTELRAVAAATKLARARHIFPRQEDEEAAIACARAEVWMHTLPPILRWFS
;
A
#
# COMPACT_ATOMS: atom_id res chain seq x y z
N MET A 1 -32.66 -0.90 -6.01
CA MET A 1 -31.58 -0.58 -5.05
C MET A 1 -30.27 -1.36 -5.24
N PRO A 2 -30.22 -2.70 -5.35
CA PRO A 2 -28.93 -3.43 -5.38
C PRO A 2 -28.07 -3.13 -6.63
N ARG A 3 -28.69 -2.80 -7.77
CA ARG A 3 -27.97 -2.39 -8.99
C ARG A 3 -27.18 -1.09 -8.82
N ILE A 4 -27.72 -0.10 -8.11
CA ILE A 4 -27.05 1.19 -7.88
C ILE A 4 -25.86 1.00 -6.93
N LEU A 5 -26.07 0.24 -5.86
CA LEU A 5 -25.02 -0.10 -4.89
C LEU A 5 -23.87 -0.88 -5.55
N PHE A 6 -24.20 -1.82 -6.44
CA PHE A 6 -23.22 -2.54 -7.25
C PHE A 6 -22.44 -1.62 -8.19
N LEU A 7 -23.13 -0.76 -8.96
CA LEU A 7 -22.49 0.16 -9.91
C LEU A 7 -21.55 1.15 -9.22
N LEU A 8 -21.98 1.74 -8.09
CA LEU A 8 -21.13 2.66 -7.32
C LEU A 8 -19.91 1.94 -6.73
N SER A 9 -20.09 0.73 -6.19
CA SER A 9 -18.98 -0.06 -5.64
C SER A 9 -17.99 -0.49 -6.73
N LEU A 10 -18.51 -0.90 -7.89
CA LEU A 10 -17.70 -1.27 -9.06
C LEU A 10 -16.90 -0.08 -9.57
N LEU A 11 -17.52 1.09 -9.71
CA LEU A 11 -16.85 2.31 -10.16
C LEU A 11 -15.71 2.69 -9.21
N LEU A 12 -15.92 2.58 -7.90
CA LEU A 12 -14.89 2.85 -6.88
C LEU A 12 -13.71 1.88 -6.99
N ILE A 13 -13.99 0.59 -7.18
CA ILE A 13 -12.96 -0.44 -7.35
C ILE A 13 -12.16 -0.21 -8.63
N VAL A 14 -12.83 0.05 -9.75
CA VAL A 14 -12.18 0.31 -11.04
C VAL A 14 -11.31 1.57 -10.97
N ALA A 15 -11.82 2.65 -10.38
CA ALA A 15 -11.05 3.88 -10.18
C ALA A 15 -9.79 3.62 -9.34
N ALA A 16 -9.90 2.84 -8.26
CA ALA A 16 -8.76 2.52 -7.41
C ALA A 16 -7.69 1.65 -8.13
N ILE A 17 -8.12 0.72 -8.99
CA ILE A 17 -7.21 -0.07 -9.84
C ILE A 17 -6.48 0.84 -10.85
N LEU A 18 -7.20 1.77 -11.49
CA LEU A 18 -6.60 2.72 -12.44
C LEU A 18 -5.56 3.62 -11.76
N VAL A 19 -5.89 4.21 -10.61
CA VAL A 19 -4.96 5.05 -9.85
C VAL A 19 -3.71 4.26 -9.44
N ARG A 20 -3.87 3.02 -8.96
CA ARG A 20 -2.74 2.14 -8.64
C ARG A 20 -1.87 1.84 -9.86
N SER A 21 -2.47 1.54 -11.00
CA SER A 21 -1.72 1.25 -12.23
C SER A 21 -0.88 2.46 -12.64
N TRP A 22 -1.48 3.65 -12.56
CA TRP A 22 -0.85 4.88 -13.02
C TRP A 22 0.24 5.40 -12.07
N HIS A 23 0.03 5.30 -10.75
CA HIS A 23 0.95 5.85 -9.73
C HIS A 23 1.89 4.81 -9.10
N GLY A 24 1.55 3.52 -9.16
CA GLY A 24 2.40 2.44 -8.65
C GLY A 24 3.19 1.78 -9.78
N LYS A 25 2.47 1.02 -10.61
CA LYS A 25 3.09 0.13 -11.61
C LYS A 25 3.92 0.87 -12.64
N ARG A 26 3.40 1.96 -13.19
CA ARG A 26 4.11 2.74 -14.22
C ARG A 26 5.45 3.30 -13.69
N ILE A 27 5.48 3.75 -12.45
CA ILE A 27 6.68 4.33 -11.83
C ILE A 27 7.70 3.23 -11.53
N ILE A 28 7.26 2.09 -10.99
CA ILE A 28 8.17 0.96 -10.72
C ILE A 28 8.68 0.33 -12.02
N ALA A 29 7.87 0.25 -13.08
CA ALA A 29 8.32 -0.21 -14.38
C ALA A 29 9.35 0.75 -15.03
N GLY A 30 9.22 2.06 -14.79
CA GLY A 30 10.14 3.06 -15.34
C GLY A 30 11.46 3.18 -14.57
N TYR A 31 11.40 3.25 -13.23
CA TYR A 31 12.57 3.52 -12.39
C TYR A 31 13.09 2.28 -11.66
N GLY A 32 12.26 1.26 -11.44
CA GLY A 32 12.54 0.16 -10.52
C GLY A 32 13.74 -0.70 -10.90
N GLY A 33 14.04 -0.83 -12.21
CA GLY A 33 15.19 -1.59 -12.70
C GLY A 33 16.53 -0.85 -12.62
N ARG A 34 16.53 0.45 -12.29
CA ARG A 34 17.76 1.25 -12.19
C ARG A 34 18.60 0.77 -11.01
N ARG A 35 19.88 0.51 -11.24
CA ARG A 35 20.83 0.19 -10.16
C ARG A 35 21.21 1.46 -9.42
N ILE A 36 21.04 1.42 -8.11
CA ILE A 36 21.29 2.52 -7.19
C ILE A 36 22.37 2.12 -6.20
N ARG A 37 23.24 3.08 -5.88
CA ARG A 37 24.17 2.94 -4.77
C ARG A 37 23.61 3.51 -3.48
N VAL A 38 23.74 2.75 -2.40
CA VAL A 38 23.31 3.16 -1.05
C VAL A 38 24.46 3.00 -0.08
N ASN A 39 24.67 4.01 0.76
CA ASN A 39 25.58 3.90 1.89
C ASN A 39 24.92 3.08 3.01
N ALA A 40 25.17 1.76 3.05
CA ALA A 40 24.59 0.85 4.03
C ALA A 40 24.93 1.22 5.49
N ALA A 41 26.12 1.75 5.74
CA ALA A 41 26.52 2.21 7.08
C ALA A 41 25.73 3.46 7.50
N GLY A 42 25.57 4.42 6.58
CA GLY A 42 24.73 5.61 6.80
C GLY A 42 23.25 5.25 7.01
N TRP A 43 22.77 4.21 6.33
CA TRP A 43 21.41 3.69 6.47
C TRP A 43 21.15 3.11 7.86
N GLN A 44 21.98 2.18 8.32
CA GLN A 44 21.80 1.56 9.64
C GLN A 44 21.94 2.57 10.78
N ASN A 45 22.84 3.55 10.65
CA ASN A 45 22.95 4.62 11.64
C ASN A 45 21.71 5.51 11.71
N LEU A 46 20.96 5.68 10.61
CA LEU A 46 19.77 6.53 10.58
C LEU A 46 18.50 5.80 11.01
N PHE A 47 18.29 4.58 10.49
CA PHE A 47 17.04 3.84 10.68
C PHE A 47 17.16 2.72 11.73
N GLY A 48 18.36 2.46 12.25
CA GLY A 48 18.64 1.39 13.19
C GLY A 48 18.71 0.00 12.54
N GLU A 49 18.86 -1.02 13.37
CA GLU A 49 18.97 -2.43 12.92
C GLU A 49 17.63 -3.05 12.53
N GLU A 50 16.51 -2.41 12.89
CA GLU A 50 15.15 -2.93 12.62
C GLU A 50 14.81 -2.99 11.12
N VAL A 51 15.46 -2.16 10.30
CA VAL A 51 15.28 -2.19 8.84
C VAL A 51 16.57 -2.58 8.16
N LYS A 52 16.55 -3.75 7.51
CA LYS A 52 17.69 -4.26 6.78
C LYS A 52 18.09 -3.27 5.68
N ALA A 53 19.33 -2.79 5.76
CA ALA A 53 19.87 -1.95 4.71
C ALA A 53 19.87 -2.71 3.37
N PRO A 54 19.44 -2.06 2.27
CA PRO A 54 19.57 -2.66 0.95
C PRO A 54 21.06 -2.84 0.61
N ALA A 55 21.36 -3.79 -0.29
CA ALA A 55 22.73 -4.01 -0.73
C ALA A 55 23.33 -2.71 -1.32
N THR A 56 24.65 -2.54 -1.16
CA THR A 56 25.38 -1.34 -1.60
C THR A 56 25.11 -1.00 -3.06
N GLU A 57 24.88 -2.00 -3.90
CA GLU A 57 24.24 -1.86 -5.21
C GLU A 57 22.95 -2.68 -5.23
N SER A 58 21.81 -2.00 -5.35
CA SER A 58 20.50 -2.65 -5.39
C SER A 58 19.59 -1.94 -6.38
N SER A 59 18.47 -2.59 -6.73
CA SER A 59 17.50 -1.98 -7.63
C SER A 59 16.75 -0.84 -6.93
N ALA A 60 16.33 0.18 -7.68
CA ALA A 60 15.58 1.30 -7.12
C ALA A 60 14.26 0.87 -6.46
N ALA A 61 13.66 -0.22 -6.96
CA ALA A 61 12.49 -0.83 -6.34
C ALA A 61 12.81 -1.39 -4.94
N GLU A 62 13.93 -2.10 -4.78
CA GLU A 62 14.36 -2.63 -3.48
C GLU A 62 14.74 -1.51 -2.51
N CYS A 63 15.48 -0.49 -2.96
CA CYS A 63 15.76 0.68 -2.13
C CYS A 63 14.48 1.41 -1.72
N GLY A 64 13.53 1.58 -2.64
CA GLY A 64 12.24 2.22 -2.37
C GLY A 64 11.40 1.43 -1.37
N ARG A 65 11.40 0.09 -1.46
CA ARG A 65 10.75 -0.79 -0.49
C ARG A 65 11.37 -0.67 0.89
N ALA A 66 12.69 -0.77 0.98
CA ALA A 66 13.42 -0.62 2.24
C ALA A 66 13.17 0.77 2.87
N LEU A 67 13.11 1.83 2.06
CA LEU A 67 12.82 3.19 2.52
C LEU A 67 11.39 3.32 3.06
N ARG A 68 10.42 2.66 2.42
CA ARG A 68 9.03 2.61 2.90
C ARG A 68 8.93 1.87 4.23
N GLU A 69 9.64 0.75 4.37
CA GLU A 69 9.66 -0.03 5.61
C GLU A 69 10.30 0.77 6.75
N ALA A 70 11.45 1.41 6.51
CA ALA A 70 12.09 2.32 7.45
C ALA A 70 11.15 3.47 7.87
N ALA A 71 10.44 4.06 6.91
CA ALA A 71 9.48 5.12 7.18
C ALA A 71 8.31 4.65 8.07
N LEU A 72 7.83 3.43 7.86
CA LEU A 72 6.74 2.85 8.64
C LEU A 72 7.16 2.52 10.06
N VAL A 73 8.34 1.92 10.24
CA VAL A 73 8.92 1.62 11.56
C VAL A 73 9.14 2.91 12.35
N GLN A 74 9.72 3.92 11.72
CA GLN A 74 9.92 5.23 12.34
C GLN A 74 8.57 5.87 12.72
N TRP A 75 7.59 5.82 11.82
CA TRP A 75 6.26 6.36 12.09
C TRP A 75 5.53 5.62 13.21
N GLU A 76 5.71 4.30 13.33
CA GLU A 76 5.15 3.51 14.42
C GLU A 76 5.76 3.90 15.78
N ARG A 77 7.07 4.13 15.83
CA ARG A 77 7.76 4.65 17.02
C ARG A 77 7.25 6.05 17.40
N ASP A 78 7.10 6.93 16.42
CA ASP A 78 6.69 8.32 16.67
C ASP A 78 5.18 8.44 16.98
N ASN A 79 4.34 7.55 16.44
CA ASN A 79 2.87 7.64 16.50
C ASN A 79 2.18 6.27 16.62
N SER A 80 2.45 5.56 17.72
CA SER A 80 1.92 4.19 17.98
C SER A 80 0.38 4.08 18.05
N ALA A 81 -0.33 5.18 18.31
CA ALA A 81 -1.80 5.19 18.29
C ALA A 81 -2.35 5.21 16.85
N ALA A 82 -1.73 6.00 15.96
CA ALA A 82 -2.14 6.10 14.57
C ALA A 82 -1.75 4.86 13.75
N SER A 83 -0.63 4.20 14.09
CA SER A 83 -0.24 2.92 13.49
C SER A 83 -1.23 1.81 13.84
N ARG A 84 -1.66 1.70 15.11
CA ARG A 84 -2.65 0.71 15.55
C ARG A 84 -4.00 0.86 14.85
N GLY A 85 -4.50 2.09 14.71
CA GLY A 85 -5.75 2.36 13.98
C GLY A 85 -5.66 1.97 12.49
N ARG A 86 -4.50 2.21 11.87
CA ARG A 86 -4.22 1.74 10.50
C ARG A 86 -4.16 0.23 10.42
N GLU A 87 -3.52 -0.44 11.36
CA GLU A 87 -3.39 -1.88 11.32
C GLU A 87 -4.74 -2.57 11.51
N ALA A 88 -5.61 -2.02 12.35
CA ALA A 88 -7.02 -2.44 12.42
C ALA A 88 -7.73 -2.27 11.07
N ALA A 89 -7.55 -1.14 10.37
CA ALA A 89 -8.12 -0.90 9.05
C ALA A 89 -7.57 -1.87 7.98
N ARG A 90 -6.27 -2.21 8.04
CA ARG A 90 -5.66 -3.23 7.17
C ARG A 90 -6.22 -4.62 7.45
N ARG A 91 -6.31 -5.01 8.73
CA ARG A 91 -6.91 -6.29 9.16
C ARG A 91 -8.38 -6.39 8.75
N PHE A 92 -9.12 -5.29 8.84
CA PHE A 92 -10.48 -5.20 8.31
C PHE A 92 -10.53 -5.42 6.79
N GLY A 93 -9.68 -4.73 6.02
CA GLY A 93 -9.62 -4.90 4.57
C GLY A 93 -9.13 -6.28 4.11
N LEU A 94 -8.38 -6.99 4.95
CA LEU A 94 -7.95 -8.38 4.74
C LEU A 94 -9.04 -9.39 5.08
N GLY A 95 -9.72 -9.22 6.21
CA GLY A 95 -10.66 -10.19 6.76
C GLY A 95 -12.09 -10.02 6.25
N VAL A 96 -12.56 -8.80 6.07
CA VAL A 96 -13.98 -8.54 5.78
C VAL A 96 -14.42 -9.07 4.43
N PRO A 97 -13.69 -8.87 3.31
CA PRO A 97 -14.11 -9.40 2.02
C PRO A 97 -14.33 -10.94 2.00
N PRO A 98 -13.40 -11.80 2.48
CA PRO A 98 -13.65 -13.24 2.50
C PRO A 98 -14.74 -13.64 3.51
N PHE A 99 -14.84 -12.99 4.68
CA PHE A 99 -15.93 -13.25 5.62
C PHE A 99 -17.30 -12.91 5.01
N THR A 100 -17.41 -11.81 4.27
CA THR A 100 -18.65 -11.45 3.60
C THR A 100 -19.05 -12.45 2.51
N LEU A 101 -18.08 -13.07 1.83
CA LEU A 101 -18.36 -14.17 0.90
C LEU A 101 -19.01 -15.37 1.61
N VAL A 102 -18.46 -15.79 2.75
CA VAL A 102 -19.01 -16.90 3.55
C VAL A 102 -20.43 -16.58 4.03
N VAL A 103 -20.66 -15.38 4.56
CA VAL A 103 -22.00 -14.95 5.01
C VAL A 103 -22.99 -14.94 3.86
N VAL A 104 -22.58 -14.49 2.67
CA VAL A 104 -23.45 -14.47 1.48
C VAL A 104 -23.79 -15.88 1.00
N ILE A 105 -22.85 -16.82 1.02
CA ILE A 105 -23.10 -18.24 0.68
C ILE A 105 -24.12 -18.84 1.65
N PHE A 106 -23.94 -18.61 2.96
CA PHE A 106 -24.89 -19.07 3.98
C PHE A 106 -26.27 -18.42 3.82
N ALA A 107 -26.33 -17.12 3.57
CA ALA A 107 -27.59 -16.41 3.41
C ALA A 107 -28.33 -16.82 2.13
N TRP A 108 -27.60 -17.17 1.07
CA TRP A 108 -28.18 -17.79 -0.13
C TRP A 108 -28.76 -19.18 0.18
N ALA A 109 -28.02 -20.02 0.91
CA ALA A 109 -28.44 -21.38 1.24
C ALA A 109 -29.63 -21.44 2.22
N VAL A 110 -29.62 -20.59 3.26
CA VAL A 110 -30.60 -20.62 4.36
C VAL A 110 -31.80 -19.71 4.07
N ALA A 111 -31.56 -18.48 3.62
CA ALA A 111 -32.62 -17.47 3.46
C ALA A 111 -33.11 -17.34 2.01
N LYS A 112 -32.62 -18.17 1.08
CA LYS A 112 -32.95 -18.12 -0.37
C LYS A 112 -32.85 -16.70 -0.94
N LEU A 113 -31.87 -15.94 -0.47
CA LEU A 113 -31.68 -14.57 -0.95
C LEU A 113 -31.42 -14.58 -2.46
N PRO A 114 -31.97 -13.61 -3.21
CA PRO A 114 -31.67 -13.48 -4.63
C PRO A 114 -30.17 -13.25 -4.81
N PHE A 115 -29.55 -14.07 -5.66
CA PHE A 115 -28.10 -14.12 -5.91
C PHE A 115 -27.47 -12.74 -6.14
N PHE A 116 -28.20 -11.85 -6.83
CA PHE A 116 -27.78 -10.48 -7.12
C PHE A 116 -27.53 -9.62 -5.87
N THR A 117 -28.28 -9.85 -4.79
CA THR A 117 -28.08 -9.13 -3.52
C THR A 117 -26.79 -9.58 -2.84
N GLY A 118 -26.47 -10.87 -2.91
CA GLY A 118 -25.23 -11.41 -2.36
C GLY A 118 -23.99 -10.81 -3.01
N ILE A 119 -23.96 -10.76 -4.35
CA ILE A 119 -22.86 -10.15 -5.09
C ILE A 119 -22.69 -8.67 -4.73
N ALA A 120 -23.79 -7.92 -4.63
CA ALA A 120 -23.74 -6.49 -4.29
C ALA A 120 -23.11 -6.25 -2.91
N VAL A 121 -23.38 -7.12 -1.93
CA VAL A 121 -22.79 -7.03 -0.58
C VAL A 121 -21.29 -7.30 -0.59
N VAL A 122 -20.82 -8.32 -1.33
CA VAL A 122 -19.38 -8.61 -1.45
C VAL A 122 -18.62 -7.46 -2.13
N PHE A 123 -19.22 -6.89 -3.17
CA PHE A 123 -18.65 -5.73 -3.86
C PHE A 123 -18.62 -4.48 -2.97
N ALA A 124 -19.67 -4.23 -2.19
CA ALA A 124 -19.71 -3.12 -1.25
C ALA A 124 -18.67 -3.26 -0.12
N ALA A 125 -18.52 -4.48 0.42
CA ALA A 125 -17.49 -4.77 1.42
C ALA A 125 -16.07 -4.56 0.88
N THR A 126 -15.84 -4.95 -0.37
CA THR A 126 -14.56 -4.74 -1.07
C THR A 126 -14.33 -3.25 -1.34
N ALA A 127 -15.35 -2.50 -1.76
CA ALA A 127 -15.26 -1.05 -1.95
C ALA A 127 -14.97 -0.33 -0.63
N LEU A 128 -15.56 -0.76 0.48
CA LEU A 128 -15.28 -0.21 1.80
C LEU A 128 -13.83 -0.52 2.25
N ALA A 129 -13.32 -1.72 1.98
CA ALA A 129 -11.92 -2.07 2.22
C ALA A 129 -10.96 -1.18 1.40
N VAL A 130 -11.31 -0.90 0.14
CA VAL A 130 -10.57 0.04 -0.73
C VAL A 130 -10.60 1.46 -0.15
N MET A 131 -11.75 1.93 0.33
CA MET A 131 -11.88 3.25 0.96
C MET A 131 -10.97 3.40 2.20
N PHE A 132 -10.94 2.39 3.06
CA PHE A 132 -10.00 2.38 4.20
C PHE A 132 -8.54 2.34 3.75
N GLY A 133 -8.23 1.56 2.72
CA GLY A 133 -6.92 1.53 2.08
C GLY A 133 -6.48 2.92 1.57
N LEU A 134 -7.36 3.62 0.85
CA LEU A 134 -7.14 4.96 0.30
C LEU A 134 -7.02 6.03 1.40
N ALA A 135 -7.89 6.00 2.41
CA ALA A 135 -7.83 6.94 3.54
C ALA A 135 -6.48 6.83 4.28
N SER A 136 -5.92 5.63 4.31
CA SER A 136 -4.63 5.35 4.93
C SER A 136 -3.43 5.83 4.09
N ILE A 137 -3.59 6.14 2.80
CA ILE A 137 -2.46 6.53 1.92
C ILE A 137 -1.79 7.81 2.40
N GLY A 138 -2.59 8.79 2.79
CA GLY A 138 -2.09 10.11 3.16
C GLY A 138 -1.07 10.06 4.29
N THR A 139 -1.27 9.17 5.26
CA THR A 139 -0.33 9.00 6.39
C THR A 139 0.93 8.24 5.98
N GLU A 140 0.81 7.19 5.15
CA GLU A 140 1.99 6.47 4.61
C GLU A 140 2.85 7.38 3.74
N LEU A 141 2.25 8.21 2.88
CA LEU A 141 3.00 9.17 2.05
C LEU A 141 3.70 10.24 2.90
N ARG A 142 3.08 10.70 3.99
CA ARG A 142 3.70 11.65 4.93
C ARG A 142 4.86 11.00 5.69
N ALA A 143 4.71 9.77 6.13
CA ALA A 143 5.77 9.00 6.79
C ALA A 143 6.96 8.81 5.84
N VAL A 144 6.71 8.37 4.60
CA VAL A 144 7.75 8.26 3.56
C VAL A 144 8.39 9.61 3.31
N ALA A 145 7.62 10.69 3.17
CA ALA A 145 8.18 12.03 3.00
C ALA A 145 9.09 12.44 4.16
N ALA A 146 8.74 12.15 5.41
CA ALA A 146 9.59 12.42 6.57
C ALA A 146 10.90 11.61 6.52
N ALA A 147 10.83 10.30 6.25
CA ALA A 147 12.01 9.45 6.13
C ALA A 147 12.93 9.88 4.97
N THR A 148 12.35 10.31 3.84
CA THR A 148 13.11 10.79 2.68
C THR A 148 13.86 12.10 3.00
N LYS A 149 13.26 13.00 3.80
CA LYS A 149 13.95 14.21 4.28
C LYS A 149 15.13 13.88 5.17
N LEU A 150 14.98 12.90 6.06
CA LEU A 150 16.07 12.43 6.94
C LEU A 150 17.19 11.77 6.12
N ALA A 151 16.85 10.95 5.14
CA ALA A 151 17.82 10.30 4.26
C ALA A 151 18.61 11.31 3.41
N ARG A 152 17.93 12.36 2.92
CA ARG A 152 18.56 13.48 2.20
C ARG A 152 19.51 14.27 3.10
N ALA A 153 19.09 14.61 4.32
CA ALA A 153 19.92 15.34 5.26
C ALA A 153 21.21 14.60 5.65
N ARG A 154 21.22 13.27 5.55
CA ARG A 154 22.39 12.42 5.86
C ARG A 154 23.16 11.96 4.62
N HIS A 155 22.82 12.45 3.43
CA HIS A 155 23.48 12.07 2.16
C HIS A 155 23.64 10.55 1.99
N ILE A 156 22.58 9.79 2.30
CA ILE A 156 22.59 8.32 2.21
C ILE A 156 22.81 7.84 0.77
N PHE A 157 22.30 8.61 -0.19
CA PHE A 157 22.49 8.38 -1.61
C PHE A 157 23.62 9.29 -2.13
N PRO A 158 24.65 8.73 -2.78
CA PRO A 158 25.79 9.51 -3.29
C PRO A 158 25.42 10.32 -4.54
N ARG A 159 24.34 9.95 -5.24
CA ARG A 159 23.88 10.59 -6.47
C ARG A 159 22.44 11.06 -6.31
N GLN A 160 22.17 12.28 -6.75
CA GLN A 160 20.83 12.88 -6.67
C GLN A 160 19.81 12.13 -7.53
N GLU A 161 20.19 11.70 -8.74
CA GLU A 161 19.27 10.94 -9.61
C GLU A 161 18.85 9.59 -9.00
N ASP A 162 19.77 8.96 -8.27
CA ASP A 162 19.50 7.70 -7.59
C ASP A 162 18.60 7.94 -6.37
N GLU A 163 18.82 9.04 -5.64
CA GLU A 163 17.92 9.47 -4.57
C GLU A 163 16.49 9.67 -5.10
N GLU A 164 16.32 10.41 -6.20
CA GLU A 164 15.00 10.69 -6.78
C GLU A 164 14.30 9.42 -7.26
N ALA A 165 15.04 8.50 -7.87
CA ALA A 165 14.53 7.19 -8.27
C ALA A 165 14.07 6.35 -7.06
N ALA A 166 14.85 6.29 -5.98
CA ALA A 166 14.49 5.56 -4.77
C ALA A 166 13.26 6.17 -4.07
N ILE A 167 13.17 7.51 -4.01
CA ILE A 167 11.99 8.21 -3.44
C ILE A 167 10.75 7.97 -4.30
N ALA A 168 10.87 8.01 -5.63
CA ALA A 168 9.76 7.74 -6.54
C ALA A 168 9.27 6.30 -6.38
N CYS A 169 10.18 5.32 -6.30
CA CYS A 169 9.86 3.93 -6.03
C CYS A 169 9.21 3.74 -4.64
N ALA A 170 9.70 4.42 -3.59
CA ALA A 170 9.10 4.33 -2.26
C ALA A 170 7.64 4.83 -2.22
N ARG A 171 7.35 5.95 -2.90
CA ARG A 171 5.98 6.46 -3.05
C ARG A 171 5.12 5.52 -3.89
N ALA A 172 5.66 4.96 -4.97
CA ALA A 172 4.96 3.99 -5.80
C ALA A 172 4.62 2.70 -5.03
N GLU A 173 5.53 2.25 -4.16
CA GLU A 173 5.33 1.08 -3.30
C GLU A 173 4.18 1.30 -2.30
N VAL A 174 3.99 2.53 -1.79
CA VAL A 174 2.79 2.89 -0.99
C VAL A 174 1.52 2.61 -1.79
N TRP A 175 1.42 3.09 -3.03
CA TRP A 175 0.28 2.81 -3.92
C TRP A 175 0.13 1.31 -4.26
N MET A 176 1.22 0.55 -4.25
CA MET A 176 1.19 -0.90 -4.43
C MET A 176 0.69 -1.67 -3.20
N HIS A 177 0.68 -1.08 -2.01
CA HIS A 177 0.21 -1.77 -0.81
C HIS A 177 -1.21 -1.39 -0.35
N THR A 178 -1.89 -0.48 -1.05
CA THR A 178 -3.16 0.10 -0.62
C THR A 178 -4.40 -0.67 -1.00
N LEU A 179 -4.34 -1.45 -2.08
CA LEU A 179 -5.44 -2.32 -2.46
C LEU A 179 -5.45 -3.61 -1.62
N PRO A 180 -6.65 -4.10 -1.24
CA PRO A 180 -6.81 -5.39 -0.58
C PRO A 180 -6.22 -6.51 -1.45
N PRO A 181 -5.65 -7.56 -0.85
CA PRO A 181 -4.88 -8.58 -1.57
C PRO A 181 -5.68 -9.29 -2.65
N ILE A 182 -7.00 -9.40 -2.51
CA ILE A 182 -7.89 -10.00 -3.51
C ILE A 182 -7.80 -9.27 -4.85
N LEU A 183 -7.62 -7.94 -4.84
CA LEU A 183 -7.47 -7.14 -6.05
C LEU A 183 -6.03 -7.12 -6.60
N ARG A 184 -5.06 -7.65 -5.85
CA ARG A 184 -3.66 -7.75 -6.32
C ARG A 184 -3.47 -8.86 -7.35
N TRP A 185 -4.30 -9.90 -7.31
CA TRP A 185 -4.23 -11.03 -8.26
C TRP A 185 -4.75 -10.66 -9.66
N PHE A 186 -5.67 -9.70 -9.74
CA PHE A 186 -6.27 -9.27 -11.01
C PHE A 186 -5.53 -8.10 -11.67
N SER A 187 -4.44 -7.61 -11.06
CA SER A 187 -3.60 -6.55 -11.63
C SER A 187 -2.18 -7.05 -11.79
#